data_AF-A0A554KKH7-F1
#
_entry.id   AF-A0A554KKH7-F1
#
_cell.length_a   1.000
_cell.length_b   1.000
_cell.length_c   1.000
_cell.angle_alpha   90.00
_cell.angle_beta   90.00
_cell.angle_gamma   90.00
#
_symmetry.space_group_name_H-M   'P 1'
#
loop_
_entity.id
_entity.type
_entity.pdbx_description
1 polymer ?
#
loop_
_entity_poly.entity_id
_entity_poly.type
_entity_poly.pdbx_seq_one_letter_code
_entity_poly.pdbx_strand_id
1 'polypeptide(L)'
;MQELGTGVLSWNKSERVSDRYGSVILTPSPDNEKSISLIQVNAGRRGRLVVIVKETRQSRHIGDLFHGVFPKTPKVGQKITLGEGSLFFEDGGVGLHPDDGRGTQWLDICALYKAHEQTVTLCFEELPNS
;
A
#
# COMPACT_ATOMS: atom_id res chain seq x y z
N MET A 1 7.99 -9.59 10.18
CA MET A 1 7.64 -8.37 9.43
C MET A 1 8.92 -7.73 8.92
N GLN A 2 9.06 -7.62 7.60
CA GLN A 2 10.23 -7.09 6.92
C GLN A 2 9.89 -5.72 6.33
N GLU A 3 10.76 -4.73 6.53
CA GLU A 3 10.61 -3.41 5.91
C GLU A 3 10.99 -3.47 4.43
N LEU A 4 10.13 -2.90 3.59
CA LEU A 4 10.33 -2.78 2.15
C LEU A 4 10.78 -1.36 1.77
N GLY A 5 10.45 -0.35 2.57
CA GLY A 5 10.88 1.03 2.31
C GLY A 5 10.03 2.04 3.06
N THR A 6 10.45 3.29 3.05
CA THR A 6 9.73 4.40 3.67
C THR A 6 9.55 5.53 2.66
N GLY A 7 8.32 6.04 2.53
CA GLY A 7 7.95 7.05 1.54
C GLY A 7 6.49 7.46 1.61
N VAL A 8 6.04 8.29 0.67
CA VAL A 8 4.62 8.63 0.54
C VAL A 8 3.90 7.50 -0.20
N LEU A 9 2.85 6.94 0.39
CA LEU A 9 2.10 5.85 -0.23
C LEU A 9 1.26 6.36 -1.40
N SER A 10 1.39 5.70 -2.55
CA SER A 10 0.59 5.94 -3.75
C SER A 10 0.38 4.64 -4.54
N TRP A 11 -0.30 4.70 -5.68
CA TRP A 11 -0.49 3.58 -6.61
C TRP A 11 -0.54 4.11 -8.05
N ASN A 12 -0.24 3.23 -9.00
CA ASN A 12 -0.32 3.57 -10.41
C ASN A 12 -1.76 3.90 -10.81
N LYS A 13 -1.95 4.93 -11.64
CA LYS A 13 -3.30 5.33 -12.11
C LYS A 13 -4.04 4.17 -12.80
N SER A 14 -3.32 3.27 -13.46
CA SER A 14 -3.86 2.05 -14.07
C SER A 14 -4.64 1.19 -13.08
N GLU A 15 -4.19 1.08 -11.83
CA GLU A 15 -4.86 0.31 -10.77
C GLU A 15 -6.27 0.80 -10.49
N ARG A 16 -6.45 2.13 -10.50
CA ARG A 16 -7.76 2.77 -10.31
C ARG A 16 -8.62 2.68 -11.56
N VAL A 17 -8.01 2.71 -12.75
CA VAL A 17 -8.77 2.64 -14.01
C VAL A 17 -9.31 1.22 -14.26
N SER A 18 -8.58 0.19 -13.83
CA SER A 18 -8.98 -1.21 -13.98
C SER A 18 -9.69 -1.80 -12.76
N ASP A 19 -9.86 -1.02 -11.68
CA ASP A 19 -10.33 -1.47 -10.37
C ASP A 19 -9.52 -2.64 -9.77
N ARG A 20 -8.29 -2.88 -10.23
CA ARG A 20 -7.45 -3.97 -9.73
C ARG A 20 -6.98 -3.71 -8.30
N TYR A 21 -6.43 -2.52 -8.04
CA TYR A 21 -5.79 -2.17 -6.76
C TYR A 21 -4.85 -3.27 -6.25
N GLY A 22 -3.98 -3.79 -7.14
CA GLY A 22 -3.09 -4.92 -6.86
C GLY A 22 -1.74 -4.54 -6.29
N SER A 23 -1.25 -3.34 -6.59
CA SER A 23 0.07 -2.87 -6.17
C SER A 23 0.06 -1.44 -5.66
N VAL A 24 1.08 -1.12 -4.86
CA VAL A 24 1.37 0.22 -4.35
C VAL A 24 2.82 0.59 -4.66
N ILE A 25 3.06 1.89 -4.74
CA ILE A 25 4.39 2.48 -4.90
C ILE A 25 4.67 3.43 -3.72
N LEU A 26 5.95 3.69 -3.50
CA LEU A 26 6.40 4.76 -2.60
C LEU A 26 7.00 5.89 -3.42
N THR A 27 6.52 7.11 -3.21
CA THR A 27 7.07 8.31 -3.83
C THR A 27 7.85 9.15 -2.82
N PRO A 28 8.87 9.90 -3.27
CA PRO A 28 9.62 10.80 -2.40
C PRO A 28 8.69 11.73 -1.62
N SER A 29 9.06 11.98 -0.37
CA SER A 29 8.38 13.02 0.39
C SER A 29 8.78 14.38 -0.19
N PRO A 30 7.88 15.36 -0.37
CA PRO A 30 8.24 16.73 -0.69
C PRO A 30 9.18 17.37 0.35
N ASP A 31 9.26 16.84 1.57
CA ASP A 31 10.24 17.27 2.58
C ASP A 31 11.60 16.54 2.44
N ASN A 32 11.67 15.50 1.60
CA ASN A 32 12.87 14.69 1.38
C ASN A 32 12.85 14.05 -0.02
N GLU A 33 13.41 14.77 -1.00
CA GLU A 33 13.43 14.39 -2.44
C GLU A 33 14.35 13.21 -2.78
N LYS A 34 14.87 12.47 -1.79
CA LYS A 34 15.69 11.29 -2.06
C LYS A 34 14.90 10.26 -2.87
N SER A 35 15.53 9.73 -3.91
CA SER A 35 15.00 8.60 -4.68
C SER A 35 14.68 7.45 -3.74
N ILE A 36 13.44 6.95 -3.81
CA ILE A 36 12.99 5.81 -3.02
C ILE A 36 13.08 4.57 -3.89
N SER A 37 13.77 3.55 -3.39
CA SER A 37 13.76 2.21 -3.96
C SER A 37 13.22 1.24 -2.92
N LEU A 38 12.36 0.33 -3.35
CA LEU A 38 11.87 -0.75 -2.50
C LEU A 38 12.96 -1.80 -2.33
N ILE A 39 13.18 -2.21 -1.08
CA ILE A 39 13.94 -3.41 -0.74
C ILE A 39 13.16 -4.60 -1.27
N GLN A 40 13.71 -5.24 -2.30
CA GLN A 40 13.12 -6.45 -2.85
C GLN A 40 13.39 -7.63 -1.92
N VAL A 41 12.30 -8.26 -1.47
CA VAL A 41 12.34 -9.54 -0.74
C VAL A 41 11.88 -10.65 -1.68
N ASN A 42 11.97 -11.90 -1.25
CA ASN A 42 11.56 -13.04 -2.08
C ASN A 42 10.08 -12.92 -2.47
N ALA A 43 9.82 -12.77 -3.77
CA ALA A 43 8.47 -12.80 -4.33
C ALA A 43 7.84 -14.21 -4.20
N GLY A 44 6.52 -14.30 -4.37
CA GLY A 44 5.74 -15.53 -4.27
C GLY A 44 5.49 -16.00 -2.83
N ARG A 45 6.04 -15.31 -1.82
CA ARG A 45 5.76 -15.60 -0.41
C ARG A 45 4.36 -15.12 -0.06
N ARG A 46 3.61 -15.94 0.67
CA ARG A 46 2.29 -15.57 1.17
C ARG A 46 2.42 -14.70 2.42
N GLY A 47 1.66 -13.62 2.50
CA GLY A 47 1.73 -12.72 3.64
C GLY A 47 0.79 -11.53 3.53
N ARG A 48 1.02 -10.55 4.38
CA ARG A 48 0.28 -9.30 4.43
C ARG A 48 1.16 -8.13 4.07
N LEU A 49 0.61 -7.21 3.31
CA LEU A 49 1.24 -5.91 3.06
C LEU A 49 0.70 -4.95 4.12
N VAL A 50 1.59 -4.37 4.91
CA VAL A 50 1.25 -3.53 6.06
C VAL A 50 1.99 -2.21 5.93
N VAL A 51 1.30 -1.12 6.17
CA VAL A 51 1.92 0.20 6.27
C VAL A 51 1.90 0.69 7.71
N ILE A 52 2.99 1.31 8.14
CA ILE A 52 3.11 1.98 9.44
C ILE A 52 3.17 3.47 9.17
N VAL A 53 2.20 4.22 9.67
CA VAL A 53 2.15 5.67 9.45
C VAL A 53 3.28 6.35 10.21
N LYS A 54 4.16 7.06 9.50
CA LYS A 54 5.28 7.79 10.08
C LYS A 54 4.92 9.25 10.30
N GLU A 55 4.24 9.84 9.33
CA GLU A 55 3.78 11.23 9.40
C GLU A 55 2.41 11.34 8.73
N THR A 56 1.54 12.12 9.36
CA THR A 56 0.23 12.42 8.81
C THR A 56 0.27 13.72 8.06
N ARG A 57 -0.31 13.74 6.86
CA ARG A 57 -0.49 14.95 6.07
C ARG A 57 -1.95 15.25 5.90
N GLN A 58 -2.28 16.54 5.77
CA GLN A 58 -3.61 16.92 5.28
C GLN A 58 -3.76 16.34 3.87
N SER A 59 -4.60 15.30 3.74
CA SER A 59 -5.00 14.76 2.44
C SER A 59 -5.61 15.87 1.61
N ARG A 60 -5.07 16.12 0.42
CA ARG A 60 -5.66 17.07 -0.53
C ARG A 60 -6.79 16.42 -1.34
N HIS A 61 -6.94 15.10 -1.22
CA HIS A 61 -8.00 14.32 -1.84
C HIS A 61 -9.29 14.32 -1.00
N ILE A 62 -10.43 14.57 -1.66
CA ILE A 62 -11.80 14.63 -1.08
C ILE A 62 -12.29 13.23 -0.62
N GLY A 63 -11.55 12.16 -0.91
CA GLY A 63 -11.96 10.76 -0.72
C GLY A 63 -12.34 10.08 -2.04
N ASP A 64 -12.79 8.83 -1.95
CA ASP A 64 -13.46 8.17 -3.06
C ASP A 64 -14.97 8.17 -2.84
N LEU A 65 -15.63 9.17 -3.40
CA LEU A 65 -17.09 9.30 -3.34
C LEU A 65 -17.80 8.16 -4.09
N PHE A 66 -17.16 7.51 -5.06
CA PHE A 66 -17.76 6.39 -5.81
C PHE A 66 -17.83 5.11 -4.97
N HIS A 67 -16.90 4.91 -4.04
CA HIS A 67 -16.87 3.76 -3.14
C HIS A 67 -17.33 4.08 -1.70
N GLY A 68 -17.82 5.31 -1.45
CA GLY A 68 -18.27 5.74 -0.12
C GLY A 68 -17.15 5.83 0.92
N VAL A 69 -15.89 5.98 0.48
CA VAL A 69 -14.72 6.02 1.36
C VAL A 69 -14.38 7.46 1.71
N PHE A 70 -14.64 7.82 2.96
CA PHE A 70 -14.30 9.13 3.52
C PHE A 70 -12.90 9.12 4.15
N PRO A 71 -12.04 10.12 3.87
CA PRO A 71 -10.70 10.17 4.43
C PRO A 71 -10.78 10.39 5.95
N LYS A 72 -10.37 9.36 6.72
CA LYS A 72 -10.06 9.50 8.14
C LYS A 72 -8.56 9.60 8.28
N THR A 73 -8.06 10.75 8.75
CA THR A 73 -6.63 10.93 9.03
C THR A 73 -6.16 9.83 9.99
N PRO A 74 -5.19 8.98 9.60
CA PRO A 74 -4.68 7.95 10.47
C PRO A 74 -3.83 8.56 11.60
N LYS A 75 -3.46 7.77 12.60
CA LYS A 75 -2.56 8.21 13.68
C LYS A 75 -1.11 7.86 13.32
N VAL A 76 -0.15 8.70 13.70
CA VAL A 76 1.27 8.32 13.65
C VAL A 76 1.48 7.05 14.49
N GLY A 77 2.27 6.12 13.96
CA GLY A 77 2.51 4.78 14.51
C GLY A 77 1.41 3.76 14.20
N GLN A 78 0.29 4.17 13.58
CA GLN A 78 -0.77 3.24 13.22
C GLN A 78 -0.31 2.25 12.16
N LYS A 79 -0.54 0.96 12.43
CA LYS A 79 -0.41 -0.11 11.44
C LYS A 79 -1.73 -0.26 10.68
N ILE A 80 -1.65 -0.30 9.35
CA ILE A 80 -2.80 -0.50 8.46
C ILE A 80 -2.43 -1.66 7.53
N THR A 81 -3.20 -2.73 7.56
CA THR A 81 -3.06 -3.84 6.62
C THR A 81 -3.72 -3.44 5.31
N LEU A 82 -2.96 -3.46 4.22
CA LEU A 82 -3.44 -3.16 2.87
C LEU A 82 -4.06 -4.40 2.21
N GLY A 83 -3.63 -5.61 2.58
CA GLY A 83 -4.18 -6.83 2.02
C GLY A 83 -3.41 -8.07 2.45
N GLU A 84 -3.87 -9.22 1.99
CA GLU A 84 -3.24 -10.53 2.19
C GLU A 84 -3.18 -11.27 0.85
N GLY A 85 -2.08 -11.97 0.59
CA GLY A 85 -1.91 -12.75 -0.62
C GLY A 85 -0.44 -13.08 -0.90
N SER A 86 -0.17 -13.48 -2.14
CA SER A 86 1.17 -13.81 -2.62
C SER A 86 1.90 -12.56 -3.12
N LEU A 87 3.08 -12.28 -2.54
CA LEU A 87 3.87 -11.09 -2.83
C LEU A 87 4.39 -11.06 -4.27
N PHE A 88 4.28 -9.91 -4.93
CA PHE A 88 4.93 -9.65 -6.22
C PHE A 88 5.48 -8.22 -6.30
N PHE A 89 6.39 -7.99 -7.24
CA PHE A 89 6.94 -6.68 -7.56
C PHE A 89 6.69 -6.39 -9.04
N GLU A 90 6.18 -5.20 -9.36
CA GLU A 90 5.99 -4.74 -10.74
C GLU A 90 6.23 -3.22 -10.81
N ASP A 91 6.79 -2.72 -11.92
CA ASP A 91 6.92 -1.28 -12.21
C ASP A 91 7.42 -0.39 -11.05
N GLY A 92 8.37 -0.92 -10.25
CA GLY A 92 8.93 -0.22 -9.09
C GLY A 92 8.03 -0.20 -7.84
N GLY A 93 6.89 -0.87 -7.90
CA GLY A 93 5.96 -1.10 -6.81
C GLY A 93 5.99 -2.51 -6.25
N VAL A 94 5.15 -2.72 -5.24
CA VAL A 94 4.94 -4.01 -4.59
C VAL A 94 3.45 -4.26 -4.43
N GLY A 95 3.04 -5.50 -4.64
CA GLY A 95 1.63 -5.90 -4.61
C GLY A 95 1.41 -7.28 -4.04
N LEU A 96 0.14 -7.64 -3.92
CA LEU A 96 -0.30 -8.96 -3.48
C LEU A 96 -1.28 -9.55 -4.49
N HIS A 97 -1.03 -10.77 -4.91
CA HIS A 97 -2.01 -11.57 -5.64
C HIS A 97 -2.93 -12.24 -4.60
N PRO A 98 -4.25 -11.99 -4.63
CA PRO A 98 -5.17 -12.58 -3.67
C PRO A 98 -5.31 -14.09 -3.92
N ASP A 99 -5.50 -14.85 -2.85
CA ASP A 99 -5.64 -16.32 -2.92
C ASP A 99 -7.11 -16.78 -3.00
N ASP A 100 -8.06 -15.83 -3.09
CA ASP A 100 -9.51 -16.08 -3.06
C ASP A 100 -10.20 -15.99 -4.43
N GLY A 101 -9.44 -15.81 -5.50
CA GLY A 101 -9.94 -15.79 -6.88
C GLY A 101 -10.66 -14.51 -7.30
N ARG A 102 -10.62 -13.43 -6.49
CA ARG A 102 -11.20 -12.15 -6.89
C ARG A 102 -10.46 -11.53 -8.10
N GLY A 103 -11.21 -10.98 -9.05
CA GLY A 103 -10.66 -10.32 -10.24
C GLY A 103 -10.27 -8.85 -10.04
N THR A 104 -10.80 -8.20 -9.00
CA THR A 104 -10.64 -6.77 -8.70
C THR A 104 -10.45 -6.57 -7.19
N GLN A 105 -10.05 -5.36 -6.78
CA GLN A 105 -9.90 -4.98 -5.37
C GLN A 105 -9.01 -5.95 -4.57
N TRP A 106 -7.83 -6.23 -5.13
CA TRP A 106 -6.86 -7.16 -4.55
C TRP A 106 -6.37 -6.70 -3.18
N LEU A 107 -6.11 -5.40 -3.04
CA LEU A 107 -5.90 -4.73 -1.76
C LEU A 107 -7.20 -4.10 -1.24
N ASP A 108 -7.29 -3.94 0.07
CA ASP A 108 -8.37 -3.23 0.76
C ASP A 108 -8.33 -1.74 0.38
N ILE A 109 -9.31 -1.33 -0.42
CA ILE A 109 -9.47 0.05 -0.88
C ILE A 109 -9.64 1.03 0.29
N CYS A 110 -10.37 0.65 1.34
CA CYS A 110 -10.53 1.51 2.52
C CYS A 110 -9.18 1.73 3.19
N ALA A 111 -8.35 0.69 3.29
CA ALA A 111 -7.00 0.77 3.83
C ALA A 111 -6.08 1.62 2.95
N LEU A 112 -6.14 1.45 1.63
CA LEU A 112 -5.37 2.23 0.66
C LEU A 112 -5.66 3.72 0.77
N TYR A 113 -6.94 4.11 0.71
CA TYR A 113 -7.33 5.52 0.80
C TYR A 113 -7.01 6.14 2.16
N LYS A 114 -7.05 5.34 3.23
CA LYS A 114 -6.66 5.80 4.57
C LYS A 114 -5.16 6.09 4.67
N ALA A 115 -4.31 5.34 3.97
CA ALA A 115 -2.87 5.50 3.97
C ALA A 115 -2.34 6.37 2.80
N HIS A 116 -3.18 6.68 1.82
CA HIS A 116 -2.84 7.51 0.67
C HIS A 116 -2.32 8.90 1.07
N GLU A 117 -1.29 9.37 0.37
CA GLU A 117 -0.59 10.65 0.63
C GLU A 117 0.09 10.77 2.01
N GLN A 118 0.05 9.72 2.82
CA GLN A 118 0.73 9.69 4.11
C GLN A 118 2.17 9.22 3.92
N THR A 119 3.09 9.75 4.74
CA THR A 119 4.44 9.17 4.85
C THR A 119 4.33 7.89 5.67
N VAL A 120 4.68 6.75 5.08
CA VAL A 120 4.58 5.44 5.70
C VAL A 120 5.88 4.67 5.58
N THR A 121 6.10 3.74 6.50
CA THR A 121 7.00 2.61 6.31
C THR A 121 6.16 1.44 5.79
N LEU A 122 6.48 0.95 4.59
CA LEU A 122 5.87 -0.20 3.97
C LEU A 122 6.59 -1.47 4.44
N CYS A 123 5.81 -2.47 4.85
CA CYS A 123 6.30 -3.72 5.39
C CYS A 123 5.58 -4.92 4.77
N PHE A 124 6.29 -6.04 4.68
CA PHE A 124 5.73 -7.34 4.38
C PHE A 124 5.74 -8.23 5.63
N GLU A 125 4.60 -8.76 6.00
CA GLU A 125 4.43 -9.72 7.10
C GLU A 125 4.17 -11.10 6.50
N GLU A 126 5.20 -11.92 6.40
CA GLU A 126 5.08 -13.30 5.94
C GLU A 126 4.18 -14.12 6.88
N LEU A 127 3.24 -14.87 6.31
CA LEU A 127 2.38 -15.79 7.04
C LEU A 127 2.93 -17.22 6.93
N PRO A 128 2.79 -18.05 7.97
CA PRO A 128 3.23 -19.44 7.90
C PRO A 128 2.47 -20.18 6.80
N ASN A 129 3.19 -20.97 5.99
CA ASN A 129 2.58 -21.92 5.07
C ASN A 129 1.76 -22.91 5.90
N SER A 130 0.43 -22.84 5.78
CA SER A 130 -0.50 -23.82 6.36
C SER A 130 -0.58 -25.07 5.48
#